data_AF-A0A2H9TGG9-F1
#
_entry.id   AF-A0A2H9TGG9-F1
#
_cell.length_a   1.000
_cell.length_b   1.000
_cell.length_c   1.000
_cell.angle_alpha   90.00
_cell.angle_beta   90.00
_cell.angle_gamma   90.00
#
_symmetry.space_group_name_H-M   'P 1'
#
loop_
_entity.id
_entity.type
_entity.pdbx_description
1 polymer ?
#
loop_
_entity_poly.entity_id
_entity_poly.type
_entity_poly.pdbx_seq_one_letter_code
_entity_poly.pdbx_strand_id
1 'polypeptide(L)'
;MNRLFGSSGKKNTPPPNLNDTINTMDSRVDAIDAKIRKIDGELAKYKEQLARTPAGPSRESVKRQAMQLLQQKKQYENQKTQMMGQSFNLEQANFTVESLRSTAETVTVMKTAAKEMKQNMKAMNIDKVEDLRDELAELMQDSNEINEVLSRSYGTPDYLDEADLEAELGMLQEFQGVEENPSYLDDIPSAPTTTNVRSPMAEPQ
;
A
#
# COMPACT_ATOMS: atom_id res chain seq x y z
N MET A 1 32.15 -39.75 22.78
CA MET A 1 33.08 -39.27 21.72
C MET A 1 32.20 -38.70 20.61
N ASN A 2 32.22 -37.43 20.18
CA ASN A 2 33.21 -36.35 20.27
C ASN A 2 32.51 -34.99 20.42
N ARG A 3 32.88 -34.24 21.46
CA ARG A 3 32.77 -32.77 21.51
C ARG A 3 34.15 -32.25 21.13
N LEU A 4 34.34 -31.73 19.92
CA LEU A 4 35.68 -31.42 19.42
C LEU A 4 35.83 -30.14 18.57
N PHE A 5 34.88 -29.20 18.58
CA PHE A 5 35.20 -27.84 18.10
C PHE A 5 34.51 -26.77 18.96
N GLY A 6 35.29 -25.73 19.24
CA GLY A 6 35.11 -24.76 20.30
C GLY A 6 33.76 -24.05 20.32
N SER A 7 33.15 -24.04 21.50
CA SER A 7 32.20 -23.03 21.93
C SER A 7 32.94 -21.69 22.08
N SER A 8 33.31 -21.04 20.98
CA SER A 8 33.52 -19.59 20.99
C SER A 8 32.15 -18.95 21.17
N GLY A 9 32.05 -18.05 22.15
CA GLY A 9 30.81 -17.59 22.75
C GLY A 9 29.69 -17.33 21.75
N LYS A 10 28.46 -17.71 22.15
CA LYS A 10 27.24 -17.21 21.52
C LYS A 10 27.33 -15.68 21.54
N LYS A 11 27.81 -15.08 20.44
CA LYS A 11 27.48 -13.69 20.13
C LYS A 11 25.97 -13.64 20.24
N ASN A 12 25.45 -12.66 20.98
CA ASN A 12 24.05 -12.29 20.98
C ASN A 12 23.67 -11.79 19.58
N THR A 13 23.74 -12.65 18.57
CA THR A 13 23.17 -12.38 17.26
C THR A 13 21.68 -12.64 17.41
N PRO A 14 20.83 -11.62 17.17
CA PRO A 14 19.40 -11.80 17.10
C PRO A 14 19.06 -12.99 16.19
N PRO A 15 17.98 -13.73 16.48
CA PRO A 15 17.51 -14.73 15.54
C PRO A 15 17.29 -14.08 14.17
N PRO A 16 17.57 -14.81 13.06
CA PRO A 16 17.34 -14.29 11.73
C PRO A 16 15.92 -13.75 11.61
N ASN A 17 15.77 -12.51 11.15
CA ASN A 17 14.47 -11.94 10.84
C ASN A 17 14.29 -11.86 9.32
N LEU A 18 13.03 -11.86 8.88
CA LEU A 18 12.68 -11.89 7.46
C LEU A 18 13.21 -10.64 6.73
N ASN A 19 13.05 -9.46 7.33
CA ASN A 19 13.47 -8.18 6.73
C ASN A 19 14.99 -8.10 6.50
N ASP A 20 15.81 -8.50 7.45
CA ASP A 20 17.28 -8.54 7.32
C ASP A 20 17.70 -9.53 6.23
N THR A 21 16.97 -10.64 6.11
CA THR A 21 17.23 -11.66 5.08
C THR A 21 16.88 -11.12 3.69
N ILE A 22 15.72 -10.45 3.54
CA ILE A 22 15.29 -9.77 2.31
C ILE A 22 16.34 -8.72 1.91
N ASN A 23 16.69 -7.80 2.82
CA ASN A 23 17.71 -6.78 2.59
C ASN A 23 19.08 -7.36 2.15
N THR A 24 19.46 -8.49 2.74
CA THR A 24 20.68 -9.22 2.36
C THR A 24 20.57 -9.82 0.96
N MET A 25 19.40 -10.36 0.59
CA MET A 25 19.17 -10.88 -0.76
C MET A 25 19.21 -9.76 -1.79
N ASP A 26 18.59 -8.62 -1.52
CA ASP A 26 18.59 -7.47 -2.44
C ASP A 26 20.00 -6.92 -2.64
N SER A 27 20.78 -6.79 -1.57
CA SER A 27 22.19 -6.41 -1.65
C SER A 27 23.03 -7.37 -2.50
N ARG A 28 22.70 -8.67 -2.47
CA ARG A 28 23.36 -9.68 -3.32
C ARG A 28 22.92 -9.57 -4.77
N VAL A 29 21.65 -9.27 -5.03
CA VAL A 29 21.13 -8.98 -6.37
C VAL A 29 21.86 -7.79 -6.98
N ASP A 30 22.03 -6.70 -6.24
CA ASP A 30 22.79 -5.53 -6.68
C ASP A 30 24.24 -5.86 -7.01
N ALA A 31 24.89 -6.68 -6.17
CA ALA A 31 26.25 -7.14 -6.41
C ALA A 31 26.36 -8.02 -7.67
N ILE A 32 25.35 -8.85 -7.95
CA ILE A 32 25.28 -9.64 -9.19
C ILE A 32 25.07 -8.72 -10.39
N ASP A 33 24.21 -7.71 -10.29
CA ASP A 33 23.99 -6.72 -11.36
C ASP A 33 25.26 -5.94 -11.70
N ALA A 34 26.04 -5.55 -10.69
CA ALA A 34 27.33 -4.92 -10.92
C ALA A 34 28.29 -5.83 -11.70
N LYS A 35 28.31 -7.14 -11.42
CA LYS A 35 29.11 -8.11 -12.17
C LYS A 35 28.61 -8.28 -13.61
N ILE A 36 27.31 -8.34 -13.83
CA ILE A 36 26.70 -8.42 -15.16
C ILE A 36 27.09 -7.20 -15.99
N ARG A 37 26.95 -5.98 -15.44
CA ARG A 37 27.34 -4.73 -16.11
C ARG A 37 28.82 -4.71 -16.50
N LYS A 38 29.70 -5.22 -15.64
CA LYS A 38 31.13 -5.35 -15.96
C LYS A 38 31.35 -6.28 -17.14
N ILE A 39 30.71 -7.46 -17.14
CA ILE A 39 30.81 -8.42 -18.25
C ILE A 39 30.26 -7.82 -19.55
N ASP A 40 29.17 -7.06 -19.50
CA ASP A 40 28.61 -6.37 -20.66
C ASP A 40 29.59 -5.36 -21.27
N GLY A 41 30.28 -4.60 -20.42
CA GLY A 41 31.34 -3.70 -20.87
C GLY A 41 32.51 -4.44 -21.54
N GLU A 42 32.89 -5.62 -21.04
CA GLU A 42 33.92 -6.46 -21.65
C GLU A 42 33.45 -7.08 -22.98
N LEU A 43 32.21 -7.58 -23.03
CA LEU A 43 31.59 -8.13 -24.26
C LEU A 43 31.49 -7.08 -25.36
N ALA A 44 31.21 -5.82 -25.03
CA ALA A 44 31.20 -4.72 -25.99
C ALA A 44 32.58 -4.54 -26.66
N LYS A 45 33.67 -4.62 -25.88
CA LYS A 45 35.05 -4.55 -26.42
C LYS A 45 35.36 -5.74 -27.31
N TYR A 46 34.97 -6.95 -26.92
CA TYR A 46 35.13 -8.14 -27.75
C TYR A 46 34.36 -8.05 -29.07
N LYS A 47 33.16 -7.46 -29.05
CA LYS A 47 32.36 -7.21 -30.26
C LYS A 47 33.08 -6.29 -31.24
N GLU A 48 33.66 -5.20 -30.75
CA GLU A 48 34.47 -4.28 -31.56
C GLU A 48 35.74 -4.95 -32.10
N GLN A 49 36.44 -5.72 -31.26
CA GLN A 49 37.63 -6.46 -31.65
C GLN A 49 37.31 -7.49 -32.74
N LEU A 50 36.20 -8.22 -32.61
CA LEU A 50 35.72 -9.14 -33.64
C LEU A 50 35.38 -8.40 -34.94
N ALA A 51 34.79 -7.21 -34.89
CA ALA A 51 34.50 -6.44 -36.11
C ALA A 51 35.78 -6.04 -36.86
N ARG A 52 36.87 -5.73 -36.14
CA ARG A 52 38.16 -5.31 -36.72
C ARG A 52 39.11 -6.45 -37.10
N THR A 53 38.91 -7.65 -36.54
CA THR A 53 39.81 -8.79 -36.78
C THR A 53 39.39 -9.58 -38.03
N PRO A 54 40.24 -9.69 -39.07
CA PRO A 54 39.93 -10.49 -40.26
C PRO A 54 39.67 -11.96 -39.93
N ALA A 55 38.98 -12.67 -40.83
CA ALA A 55 38.72 -14.10 -40.65
C ALA A 55 40.05 -14.88 -40.52
N GLY A 56 40.14 -15.75 -39.51
CA GLY A 56 41.34 -16.54 -39.24
C GLY A 56 41.44 -16.99 -37.77
N PRO A 57 42.54 -17.69 -37.41
CA PRO A 57 42.73 -18.25 -36.07
C PRO A 57 42.63 -17.23 -34.93
N SER A 58 43.10 -15.99 -35.18
CA SER A 58 43.02 -14.89 -34.21
C SER A 58 41.56 -14.52 -33.90
N ARG A 59 40.71 -14.38 -34.93
CA ARG A 59 39.28 -14.07 -34.77
C ARG A 59 38.54 -15.17 -34.00
N GLU A 60 38.86 -16.44 -34.26
CA GLU A 60 38.24 -17.56 -33.54
C GLU A 60 38.66 -17.59 -32.06
N SER A 61 39.90 -17.20 -31.75
CA SER A 61 40.35 -17.05 -30.36
C SER A 61 39.56 -15.98 -29.60
N VAL A 62 39.40 -14.79 -30.21
CA VAL A 62 38.61 -13.67 -29.66
C VAL A 62 37.15 -14.10 -29.46
N LYS A 63 36.57 -14.81 -30.43
CA LYS A 63 35.20 -15.35 -30.35
C LYS A 63 35.04 -16.31 -29.17
N ARG A 64 35.99 -17.23 -28.96
CA ARG A 64 35.96 -18.18 -27.84
C ARG A 64 36.03 -17.48 -26.48
N GLN A 65 36.86 -16.44 -26.34
CA GLN A 65 36.91 -15.63 -25.13
C GLN A 65 35.60 -14.90 -24.86
N ALA A 66 35.00 -14.30 -25.89
CA ALA A 66 33.68 -13.67 -25.79
C ALA A 66 32.58 -14.67 -25.39
N MET A 67 32.61 -15.89 -25.93
CA MET A 67 31.66 -16.95 -25.58
C MET A 67 31.77 -17.38 -24.11
N GLN A 68 32.97 -17.44 -23.54
CA GLN A 68 33.17 -17.74 -22.11
C GLN A 68 32.56 -16.66 -21.21
N LEU A 69 32.76 -15.39 -21.55
CA LEU A 69 32.14 -14.27 -20.83
C LEU A 69 30.61 -14.28 -20.96
N LEU A 70 30.07 -14.59 -22.13
CA LEU A 70 28.64 -14.71 -22.33
C LEU A 70 28.04 -15.85 -21.49
N GLN A 71 28.73 -16.99 -21.40
CA GLN A 71 28.33 -18.09 -20.52
C GLN A 71 28.35 -17.68 -19.04
N GLN A 72 29.38 -16.95 -18.62
CA GLN A 72 29.47 -16.41 -17.26
C GLN A 72 28.35 -15.40 -16.96
N LYS A 73 28.04 -14.51 -17.90
CA LYS A 73 26.90 -13.58 -17.79
C LYS A 73 25.60 -14.34 -17.56
N LYS A 74 25.30 -15.34 -18.38
CA LYS A 74 24.08 -16.14 -18.28
C LYS A 74 23.97 -16.88 -16.94
N GLN A 75 25.10 -17.33 -16.38
CA GLN A 75 25.11 -17.93 -15.04
C GLN A 75 24.73 -16.91 -13.96
N TYR A 76 25.24 -15.68 -14.04
CA TYR A 76 24.88 -14.61 -13.11
C TYR A 76 23.42 -14.17 -13.27
N GLU A 77 22.90 -14.06 -14.49
CA GLU A 77 21.48 -13.75 -14.74
C GLU A 77 20.55 -14.82 -14.14
N ASN A 78 20.92 -16.09 -14.25
CA ASN A 78 20.19 -17.19 -13.61
C ASN A 78 20.24 -17.09 -12.08
N GLN A 79 21.42 -16.81 -11.49
CA GLN A 79 21.55 -16.62 -10.05
C GLN A 79 20.72 -15.45 -9.54
N LYS A 80 20.73 -14.32 -10.27
CA LYS A 80 19.88 -13.16 -9.98
C LYS A 80 18.41 -13.53 -9.96
N THR A 81 17.94 -14.20 -11.01
CA THR A 81 16.53 -14.61 -11.14
C THR A 81 16.11 -15.52 -9.98
N GLN A 82 16.97 -16.47 -9.59
CA GLN A 82 16.72 -17.34 -8.44
C GLN A 82 16.65 -16.55 -7.11
N MET A 83 17.57 -15.61 -6.88
CA MET A 83 17.56 -14.79 -5.67
C MET A 83 16.35 -13.86 -5.61
N MET A 84 15.96 -13.24 -6.72
CA MET A 84 14.75 -12.42 -6.78
C MET A 84 13.50 -13.24 -6.45
N GLY A 85 13.40 -14.47 -6.97
CA GLY A 85 12.30 -15.38 -6.60
C GLY A 85 12.30 -15.76 -5.12
N GLN A 86 13.48 -15.95 -4.52
CA GLN A 86 13.59 -16.19 -3.08
C GLN A 86 13.20 -14.96 -2.25
N SER A 87 13.63 -13.75 -2.67
CA SER A 87 13.28 -12.49 -2.00
C SER A 87 11.77 -12.29 -2.00
N PHE A 88 11.13 -12.46 -3.16
CA PHE A 88 9.68 -12.40 -3.29
C PHE A 88 8.94 -13.39 -2.37
N ASN A 89 9.39 -14.64 -2.29
CA ASN A 89 8.79 -15.62 -1.38
C ASN A 89 8.91 -15.20 0.09
N LEU A 90 10.03 -14.57 0.48
CA LEU A 90 10.21 -14.05 1.83
C LEU A 90 9.35 -12.81 2.09
N GLU A 91 9.19 -11.91 1.12
CA GLU A 91 8.28 -10.76 1.19
C GLU A 91 6.84 -11.21 1.44
N GLN A 92 6.37 -12.21 0.69
CA GLN A 92 5.04 -12.80 0.87
C GLN A 92 4.88 -13.43 2.27
N ALA A 93 5.93 -14.11 2.76
CA ALA A 93 5.94 -14.65 4.11
C ALA A 93 5.93 -13.52 5.16
N ASN A 94 6.65 -12.43 4.94
CA ASN A 94 6.69 -11.29 5.84
C ASN A 94 5.33 -10.60 5.92
N PHE A 95 4.67 -10.37 4.78
CA PHE A 95 3.30 -9.85 4.74
C PHE A 95 2.32 -10.74 5.52
N THR A 96 2.42 -12.06 5.35
CA THR A 96 1.59 -13.01 6.09
C THR A 96 1.83 -12.91 7.60
N VAL A 97 3.09 -12.82 8.02
CA VAL A 97 3.44 -12.65 9.45
C VAL A 97 2.89 -11.34 10.01
N GLU A 98 2.96 -10.24 9.26
CA GLU A 98 2.40 -8.95 9.67
C GLU A 98 0.88 -8.99 9.80
N SER A 99 0.19 -9.61 8.83
CA SER A 99 -1.27 -9.82 8.88
C SER A 99 -1.67 -10.67 10.10
N LEU A 100 -0.93 -11.73 10.39
CA LEU A 100 -1.15 -12.59 11.56
C LEU A 100 -0.91 -11.83 12.87
N ARG A 101 0.09 -10.94 12.94
CA ARG A 101 0.33 -10.08 14.11
C ARG A 101 -0.85 -9.13 14.36
N SER A 102 -1.32 -8.44 13.32
CA SER A 102 -2.49 -7.56 13.41
C SER A 102 -3.73 -8.32 13.89
N THR A 103 -3.97 -9.51 13.34
CA THR A 103 -5.07 -10.38 13.77
C THR A 103 -4.95 -10.77 15.25
N ALA A 104 -3.75 -11.11 15.72
CA ALA A 104 -3.50 -11.46 17.12
C ALA A 104 -3.73 -10.27 18.06
N GLU A 105 -3.36 -9.06 17.64
CA GLU A 105 -3.64 -7.81 18.36
C GLU A 105 -5.15 -7.56 18.46
N THR A 106 -5.90 -7.69 17.36
CA THR A 106 -7.37 -7.58 17.37
C THR A 106 -8.00 -8.60 18.33
N VAL A 107 -7.57 -9.86 18.30
CA VAL A 107 -8.07 -10.89 19.22
C VAL A 107 -7.75 -10.53 20.68
N THR A 108 -6.60 -9.92 20.94
CA THR A 108 -6.23 -9.46 22.29
C THR A 108 -7.13 -8.33 22.76
N VAL A 109 -7.41 -7.35 21.89
CA VAL A 109 -8.36 -6.26 22.16
C VAL A 109 -9.76 -6.82 22.43
N MET A 110 -10.25 -7.75 21.61
CA MET A 110 -11.55 -8.40 21.81
C MET A 110 -11.63 -9.14 23.14
N LYS A 111 -10.57 -9.83 23.55
CA LYS A 111 -10.51 -10.50 24.87
C LYS A 111 -10.60 -9.50 26.02
N THR A 112 -9.92 -8.36 25.91
CA THR A 112 -9.98 -7.28 26.90
C THR A 112 -11.39 -6.68 26.96
N ALA A 113 -11.97 -6.32 25.81
CA ALA A 113 -13.33 -5.78 25.73
C ALA A 113 -14.37 -6.77 26.29
N ALA A 114 -14.25 -8.06 25.99
CA ALA A 114 -15.14 -9.10 26.54
C ALA A 114 -15.01 -9.20 28.07
N LYS A 115 -13.80 -9.05 28.62
CA LYS A 115 -13.57 -9.03 30.07
C LYS A 115 -14.21 -7.80 30.72
N GLU A 116 -14.04 -6.61 30.13
CA GLU A 116 -14.66 -5.36 30.59
C GLU A 116 -16.18 -5.45 30.52
N MET A 117 -16.75 -5.94 29.42
CA MET A 117 -18.19 -6.16 29.28
C MET A 117 -18.71 -7.10 30.38
N LYS A 118 -18.00 -8.19 30.67
CA LYS A 118 -18.36 -9.11 31.76
C LYS A 118 -18.25 -8.46 33.14
N GLN A 119 -17.30 -7.56 33.35
CA GLN A 119 -17.19 -6.79 34.60
C GLN A 119 -18.31 -5.77 34.74
N ASN A 120 -18.62 -5.02 33.68
CA ASN A 120 -19.72 -4.05 33.65
C ASN A 120 -21.08 -4.73 33.82
N MET A 121 -21.30 -5.91 33.20
CA MET A 121 -22.51 -6.70 33.43
C MET A 121 -22.62 -7.24 34.87
N LYS A 122 -21.51 -7.48 35.56
CA LYS A 122 -21.54 -7.84 36.99
C LYS A 122 -21.75 -6.63 37.90
N ALA A 123 -21.26 -5.46 37.48
CA ALA A 123 -21.41 -4.20 38.22
C ALA A 123 -22.82 -3.60 38.06
N MET A 124 -23.42 -3.76 36.89
CA MET A 124 -24.86 -3.67 36.68
C MET A 124 -25.52 -4.88 37.35
N ASN A 125 -25.71 -4.82 38.66
CA ASN A 125 -26.51 -5.80 39.38
C ASN A 125 -27.85 -6.00 38.64
N ILE A 126 -28.14 -7.24 38.24
CA ILE A 126 -29.47 -7.66 37.77
C ILE A 126 -30.55 -7.27 38.79
N ASP A 127 -30.22 -7.26 40.08
CA ASP A 127 -31.10 -6.80 41.16
C ASP A 127 -31.52 -5.33 40.99
N LYS A 128 -30.65 -4.47 40.44
CA LYS A 128 -30.99 -3.07 40.15
C LYS A 128 -31.78 -2.91 38.86
N VAL A 129 -31.82 -3.93 38.00
CA VAL A 129 -32.64 -3.89 36.77
C VAL A 129 -34.11 -4.17 37.11
N GLU A 130 -34.39 -4.96 38.16
CA GLU A 130 -35.75 -5.09 38.71
C GLU A 130 -36.18 -3.79 39.40
N ASP A 131 -35.33 -3.18 40.23
CA ASP A 131 -35.60 -1.85 40.82
C ASP A 131 -35.81 -0.77 39.74
N LEU A 132 -35.00 -0.77 38.67
CA LEU A 132 -35.14 0.17 37.56
C LEU A 132 -36.40 -0.11 36.73
N ARG A 133 -36.88 -1.36 36.66
CA ARG A 133 -38.14 -1.71 35.98
C ARG A 133 -39.34 -1.21 36.78
N ASP A 134 -39.29 -1.31 38.11
CA ASP A 134 -40.33 -0.79 38.99
C ASP A 134 -40.32 0.75 39.02
N GLU A 135 -39.14 1.39 39.05
CA GLU A 135 -39.00 2.85 38.85
C GLU A 135 -39.43 3.29 37.44
N LEU A 136 -39.19 2.49 36.38
CA LEU A 136 -39.71 2.79 35.03
C LEU A 136 -41.23 2.67 34.96
N ALA A 137 -41.83 1.73 35.69
CA ALA A 137 -43.28 1.60 35.78
C ALA A 137 -43.90 2.79 36.51
N GLU A 138 -43.29 3.24 37.63
CA GLU A 138 -43.67 4.49 38.32
C GLU A 138 -43.45 5.71 37.41
N LEU A 139 -42.32 5.82 36.72
CA LEU A 139 -42.02 6.94 35.84
C LEU A 139 -42.93 6.98 34.60
N MET A 140 -43.37 5.83 34.07
CA MET A 140 -44.38 5.78 33.01
C MET A 140 -45.77 6.18 33.53
N GLN A 141 -46.09 5.87 34.79
CA GLN A 141 -47.32 6.29 35.44
C GLN A 141 -47.31 7.80 35.70
N ASP A 142 -46.19 8.34 36.19
CA ASP A 142 -45.92 9.77 36.33
C ASP A 142 -45.86 10.46 34.97
N SER A 143 -45.34 9.83 33.91
CA SER A 143 -45.31 10.39 32.56
C SER A 143 -46.70 10.43 31.91
N ASN A 144 -47.57 9.47 32.23
CA ASN A 144 -48.98 9.52 31.85
C ASN A 144 -49.74 10.58 32.65
N GLU A 145 -49.45 10.75 33.94
CA GLU A 145 -50.01 11.80 34.79
C GLU A 145 -49.51 13.20 34.38
N ILE A 146 -48.23 13.31 34.00
CA ILE A 146 -47.62 14.51 33.41
C ILE A 146 -48.19 14.77 32.02
N ASN A 147 -48.40 13.76 31.17
CA ASN A 147 -49.11 13.95 29.89
C ASN A 147 -50.57 14.35 30.11
N GLU A 148 -51.26 13.86 31.13
CA GLU A 148 -52.64 14.26 31.45
C GLU A 148 -52.70 15.70 32.01
N VAL A 149 -51.66 16.11 32.76
CA VAL A 149 -51.48 17.46 33.29
C VAL A 149 -50.99 18.46 32.22
N LEU A 150 -50.13 18.03 31.28
CA LEU A 150 -49.61 18.83 30.17
C LEU A 150 -50.57 18.83 28.95
N SER A 151 -51.35 17.78 28.71
CA SER A 151 -52.41 17.71 27.68
C SER A 151 -53.56 18.67 27.97
N ARG A 152 -53.65 19.21 29.19
CA ARG A 152 -54.49 20.39 29.46
C ARG A 152 -54.04 21.66 28.77
N SER A 153 -52.92 21.66 28.02
CA SER A 153 -52.48 22.84 27.30
C SER A 153 -51.68 22.49 26.04
N TYR A 154 -52.26 22.85 24.91
CA TYR A 154 -51.65 22.98 23.58
C TYR A 154 -51.29 21.68 22.86
N GLY A 155 -52.29 21.18 22.13
CA GLY A 155 -52.01 20.55 20.85
C GLY A 155 -51.08 21.45 20.03
N THR A 156 -49.98 20.87 19.58
CA THR A 156 -49.08 21.52 18.63
C THR A 156 -49.31 20.84 17.28
N PRO A 157 -49.47 21.62 16.21
CA PRO A 157 -50.42 21.31 15.17
C PRO A 157 -49.76 20.61 13.96
N ASP A 158 -50.60 20.09 13.06
CA ASP A 158 -50.27 19.34 11.83
C ASP A 158 -49.36 20.05 10.80
N TYR A 159 -48.61 21.09 11.17
CA TYR A 159 -47.86 21.96 10.24
C TYR A 159 -46.40 21.56 10.00
N LEU A 160 -45.95 20.37 10.41
CA LEU A 160 -44.71 19.83 9.84
C LEU A 160 -45.07 19.18 8.50
N ASP A 161 -45.15 20.01 7.46
CA ASP A 161 -45.46 19.58 6.10
C ASP A 161 -44.22 18.88 5.50
N GLU A 162 -44.37 17.64 5.03
CA GLU A 162 -43.29 16.83 4.47
C GLU A 162 -42.58 17.55 3.30
N ALA A 163 -43.27 18.47 2.63
CA ALA A 163 -42.75 19.25 1.52
C ALA A 163 -41.58 20.18 1.90
N ASP A 164 -41.59 20.77 3.11
CA ASP A 164 -40.49 21.64 3.56
C ASP A 164 -39.25 20.82 3.95
N LEU A 165 -39.46 19.63 4.53
CA LEU A 165 -38.39 18.68 4.87
C LEU A 165 -37.71 18.11 3.61
N GLU A 166 -38.48 17.88 2.54
CA GLU A 166 -37.95 17.37 1.28
C GLU A 166 -37.20 18.46 0.48
N ALA A 167 -37.59 19.72 0.61
CA ALA A 167 -36.86 20.87 0.06
C ALA A 167 -35.49 21.07 0.75
N GLU A 168 -35.42 20.89 2.08
CA GLU A 168 -34.14 20.92 2.81
C GLU A 168 -33.22 19.74 2.42
N LEU A 169 -33.80 18.55 2.20
CA LEU A 169 -33.06 17.37 1.74
C LEU A 169 -32.45 17.57 0.34
N GLY A 170 -33.18 18.21 -0.57
CA GLY A 170 -32.72 18.53 -1.93
C GLY A 170 -31.53 19.50 -1.95
N MET A 171 -31.56 20.55 -1.12
CA MET A 171 -30.42 21.49 -1.00
C MET A 171 -29.14 20.82 -0.49
N LEU A 172 -29.28 19.81 0.37
CA LEU A 172 -28.13 19.08 0.93
C LEU A 172 -27.45 18.17 -0.12
N GLN A 173 -28.21 17.71 -1.12
CA GLN A 173 -27.73 16.86 -2.21
C GLN A 173 -27.07 17.66 -3.34
N GLU A 174 -27.52 18.89 -3.59
CA GLU A 174 -26.91 19.82 -4.55
C GLU A 174 -25.52 20.30 -4.10
N PHE A 175 -25.26 20.36 -2.79
CA PHE A 175 -23.92 20.66 -2.24
C PHE A 175 -22.87 19.56 -2.53
N GLN A 176 -23.29 18.33 -2.85
CA GLN A 176 -22.38 17.21 -3.17
C GLN A 176 -22.17 16.98 -4.68
N GLY A 177 -22.91 17.68 -5.55
CA GLY A 177 -22.94 17.43 -7.01
C GLY A 177 -22.08 18.35 -7.88
N VAL A 178 -21.32 19.29 -7.31
CA VAL A 178 -20.52 20.27 -8.07
C VAL A 178 -19.03 20.16 -7.69
N GLU A 179 -18.37 19.07 -8.07
CA GLU A 179 -16.90 19.03 -8.22
C GLU A 179 -16.42 17.83 -9.07
N GLU A 180 -17.10 17.53 -10.20
CA GLU A 180 -16.47 16.82 -11.33
C GLU A 180 -16.03 17.86 -12.36
N ASN A 181 -14.70 17.96 -12.58
CA ASN A 181 -13.93 18.84 -13.48
C ASN A 181 -13.69 20.31 -13.02
N PRO A 182 -12.52 20.63 -12.43
CA PRO A 182 -12.09 22.02 -12.29
C PRO A 182 -11.81 22.65 -13.68
N SER A 183 -12.73 23.54 -14.07
CA SER A 183 -12.76 24.37 -15.28
C SER A 183 -11.61 25.41 -15.40
N TYR A 184 -10.39 25.08 -14.96
CA TYR A 184 -9.20 25.96 -15.09
C TYR A 184 -8.18 25.45 -16.13
N LEU A 185 -8.43 24.30 -16.78
CA LEU A 185 -7.54 23.72 -17.79
C LEU A 185 -8.02 23.83 -19.24
N ASP A 186 -9.27 24.25 -19.49
CA ASP A 186 -9.84 24.34 -20.84
C ASP A 186 -9.81 25.74 -21.48
N ASP A 187 -9.40 26.78 -20.75
CA ASP A 187 -9.45 28.18 -21.22
C ASP A 187 -8.11 28.94 -21.09
N ILE A 188 -7.02 28.36 -21.64
CA ILE A 188 -5.88 29.18 -22.08
C ILE A 188 -6.04 29.44 -23.59
N PRO A 189 -6.48 30.64 -23.99
CA PRO A 189 -6.70 30.96 -25.39
C PRO A 189 -5.36 31.03 -26.14
N SER A 190 -5.24 30.25 -27.22
CA SER A 190 -4.30 30.58 -28.31
C SER A 190 -4.78 31.86 -28.99
N ALA A 191 -3.97 32.91 -28.94
CA ALA A 191 -4.18 34.12 -29.73
C ALA A 191 -2.83 34.71 -30.19
N PRO A 192 -2.77 35.40 -31.34
CA PRO A 192 -3.38 35.09 -32.63
C PRO A 192 -2.33 35.05 -33.77
N THR A 193 -2.61 34.25 -34.80
CA THR A 193 -1.88 34.32 -36.08
C THR A 193 -2.20 35.63 -36.79
N THR A 194 -1.21 36.50 -36.97
CA THR A 194 -1.24 37.51 -38.04
C THR A 194 -0.66 36.89 -39.30
N THR A 195 -1.53 36.48 -40.22
CA THR A 195 -1.14 36.13 -41.58
C THR A 195 -0.99 37.41 -42.41
N ASN A 196 -0.09 37.32 -43.40
CA ASN A 196 0.03 38.09 -44.65
C ASN A 196 1.17 39.14 -44.64
N VAL A 197 2.09 39.22 -45.60
CA VAL A 197 2.13 38.73 -46.99
C VAL A 197 3.60 38.57 -47.44
N ARG A 198 3.83 37.64 -48.40
CA ARG A 198 4.82 37.71 -49.49
C ARG A 198 6.23 37.11 -49.28
N SER A 199 6.41 35.89 -49.80
CA SER A 199 7.66 35.49 -50.48
C SER A 199 7.66 36.09 -51.91
N PRO A 200 8.81 36.37 -52.56
CA PRO A 200 9.71 35.31 -53.08
C PRO A 200 11.20 35.62 -52.79
N MET A 201 12.01 34.60 -52.46
CA MET A 201 12.87 33.84 -53.40
C MET A 201 13.92 34.71 -54.12
N ALA A 202 15.19 34.60 -53.69
CA ALA A 202 16.41 34.45 -54.52
C ALA A 202 17.69 34.82 -53.71
N GLU A 203 18.56 33.84 -53.47
CA GLU A 203 20.02 34.06 -53.61
C GLU A 203 20.31 34.38 -55.10
N PRO A 204 21.32 35.19 -55.48
CA PRO A 204 22.73 34.91 -55.17
C PRO A 204 23.70 36.11 -55.09
N GLN A 205 24.84 35.93 -54.41
CA GLN A 205 26.23 36.02 -54.93
C GLN A 205 27.24 35.92 -53.77
#